data_AF-A0A349XWT3-F1
#
_entry.id   AF-A0A349XWT3-F1
#
_cell.length_a   1.000
_cell.length_b   1.000
_cell.length_c   1.000
_cell.angle_alpha   90.00
_cell.angle_beta   90.00
_cell.angle_gamma   90.00
#
_symmetry.space_group_name_H-M   'P 1'
#
loop_
_entity.id
_entity.type
_entity.pdbx_description
1 polymer ?
#
loop_
_entity_poly.entity_id
_entity_poly.type
_entity_poly.pdbx_seq_one_letter_code
_entity_poly.pdbx_strand_id
1 'polypeptide(L)' 'MAHFFIRRPVFAWVIAIVIMLGGALAIWTLSISQYPDIAPTTVRVSA' A
#
# COMPACT_ATOMS: atom_id res chain seq x y z
N MET A 1 2.50 22.47 -13.40
CA MET A 1 1.55 21.52 -12.77
C MET A 1 0.68 22.14 -11.68
N ALA A 2 1.22 22.90 -10.72
CA ALA A 2 0.43 23.52 -9.64
C ALA A 2 -0.74 24.43 -10.10
N HIS A 3 -0.55 25.21 -11.17
CA HIS A 3 -1.61 26.10 -11.70
C HIS A 3 -2.89 25.38 -12.17
N PHE A 4 -2.80 24.11 -12.57
CA PHE A 4 -3.95 23.31 -13.01
C PHE A 4 -4.83 22.91 -11.82
N PHE A 5 -4.20 22.45 -10.74
CA PHE A 5 -4.89 22.05 -9.50
C PHE A 5 -5.49 23.24 -8.76
N ILE A 6 -4.82 24.41 -8.78
CA ILE A 6 -5.34 25.65 -8.19
C ILE A 6 -6.61 26.12 -8.90
N ARG A 7 -6.68 25.96 -10.23
CA ARG A 7 -7.84 26.41 -11.03
C ARG A 7 -9.00 25.41 -11.01
N ARG A 8 -8.76 24.17 -10.58
CA ARG A 8 -9.76 23.10 -10.45
C ARG A 8 -9.66 22.43 -9.06
N PRO A 9 -10.06 23.12 -7.98
CA PRO A 9 -9.89 22.64 -6.62
C PRO A 9 -10.63 21.32 -6.34
N VAL A 10 -11.79 21.10 -6.98
CA VAL A 10 -12.55 19.85 -6.86
C VAL A 10 -11.75 18.66 -7.40
N PHE A 11 -11.05 18.81 -8.52
CA PHE A 11 -10.26 17.73 -9.11
C PHE A 11 -9.07 17.33 -8.21
N ALA A 12 -8.43 18.32 -7.57
CA ALA A 12 -7.36 18.06 -6.60
C ALA A 12 -7.86 17.23 -5.41
N TRP A 13 -9.05 17.57 -4.88
CA TRP A 13 -9.67 16.83 -3.78
C TRP A 13 -10.07 15.40 -4.16
N VAL A 14 -10.59 15.19 -5.37
CA VAL A 14 -10.92 13.84 -5.85
C VAL A 14 -9.68 12.96 -5.88
N ILE A 15 -8.56 13.45 -6.42
CA ILE A 15 -7.29 12.68 -6.44
C ILE A 15 -6.80 12.39 -5.03
N ALA A 16 -6.86 13.36 -4.13
CA ALA A 16 -6.46 13.17 -2.73
C ALA A 16 -7.28 12.04 -2.07
N ILE A 17 -8.59 12.03 -2.28
CA ILE A 17 -9.49 10.99 -1.74
C ILE A 17 -9.16 9.62 -2.36
N VAL A 18 -8.94 9.55 -3.67
CA VAL A 18 -8.58 8.29 -4.36
C VAL A 18 -7.27 7.72 -3.82
N ILE A 19 -6.26 8.57 -3.61
CA ILE A 19 -4.96 8.15 -3.04
C ILE A 19 -5.13 7.64 -1.61
N MET A 20 -5.90 8.35 -0.76
CA MET A 20 -6.15 7.92 0.60
C MET A 20 -6.89 6.59 0.66
N LEU A 21 -7.91 6.38 -0.19
CA LEU A 21 -8.63 5.12 -0.27
C LEU A 21 -7.73 3.97 -0.75
N GLY A 22 -6.91 4.20 -1.76
CA GLY A 22 -5.93 3.22 -2.22
C GLY A 22 -4.92 2.84 -1.13
N GLY A 23 -4.42 3.84 -0.40
CA GLY A 23 -3.52 3.62 0.74
C GLY A 23 -4.18 2.88 1.90
N ALA A 24 -5.43 3.21 2.23
CA ALA A 24 -6.18 2.54 3.28
C ALA A 24 -6.41 1.05 2.96
N LEU A 25 -6.75 0.74 1.71
CA LEU A 25 -6.87 -0.65 1.24
C LEU A 25 -5.53 -1.38 1.32
N ALA A 26 -4.43 -0.74 0.91
CA ALA A 26 -3.10 -1.33 0.96
C ALA A 26 -2.71 -1.72 2.40
N ILE A 27 -2.96 -0.86 3.39
CA ILE A 27 -2.71 -1.15 4.80
C ILE A 27 -3.47 -2.40 5.27
N TRP A 28 -4.71 -2.59 4.81
CA TRP A 28 -5.53 -3.72 5.22
C TRP A 28 -5.12 -5.03 4.53
N THR A 29 -4.61 -4.93 3.30
CA THR A 29 -4.16 -6.09 2.52
C THR A 29 -2.72 -6.51 2.81
N LEU A 30 -1.91 -5.63 3.39
CA LEU A 30 -0.50 -5.90 3.61
C LEU A 30 -0.32 -6.77 4.85
N SER A 31 0.28 -7.94 4.66
CA SER A 31 0.60 -8.85 5.75
C SER A 31 1.60 -8.20 6.71
N ILE A 32 1.26 -8.18 8.00
CA ILE A 32 2.20 -7.82 9.06
C ILE A 32 3.03 -9.07 9.38
N SER A 33 4.33 -9.03 9.06
CA SER A 33 5.32 -10.03 9.46
C SER A 33 6.41 -9.35 10.29
N GLN A 34 6.68 -9.83 11.50
CA GLN A 34 7.69 -9.24 12.40
C GLN A 34 9.12 -9.35 11.84
N TYR A 35 9.37 -10.40 11.06
CA TYR A 35 10.53 -10.57 10.19
C TYR A 35 10.02 -11.14 8.86
N PRO A 36 10.51 -10.66 7.71
CA PRO A 36 10.24 -11.35 6.44
C PRO A 36 10.78 -12.79 6.52
N ASP A 37 10.25 -13.71 5.71
CA ASP A 37 10.74 -15.10 5.66
C ASP A 37 12.24 -15.12 5.31
N ILE A 38 13.06 -15.18 6.35
CA ILE A 38 14.53 -15.25 6.30
C ILE A 38 15.04 -16.68 6.53
N ALA A 39 14.14 -17.64 6.80
CA ALA A 39 14.53 -19.01 7.08
C ALA A 39 14.82 -19.79 5.78
N PRO A 40 16.01 -20.38 5.62
CA PRO A 40 16.25 -21.31 4.53
C PRO A 40 15.33 -22.53 4.71
N THR A 41 14.63 -22.93 3.64
CA THR A 41 13.70 -24.07 3.64
C THR A 41 14.42 -25.35 4.05
N THR A 42 14.29 -25.74 5.32
CA THR A 42 14.89 -26.96 5.86
C THR A 42 13.90 -28.10 5.67
N VAL A 43 14.09 -28.91 4.63
CA VAL A 43 13.31 -30.13 4.42
C VAL A 43 13.71 -31.14 5.49
N ARG A 44 12.85 -31.32 6.50
CA ARG A 44 13.04 -32.33 7.55
C ARG A 44 12.27 -33.59 7.15
N VAL A 45 12.99 -34.60 6.66
CA VAL A 45 12.42 -35.92 6.41
C VAL A 45 12.23 -36.61 7.76
N SER A 46 10.99 -36.96 8.10
CA SER A 46 10.69 -37.90 9.20
C SER A 46 10.69 -39.31 8.63
N ALA A 47 11.38 -40.22 9.31
CA ALA A 47 11.47 -41.64 8.97
C ALA A 47 10.17 -42.38 9.29
#